data_AF-A0A537JL50-F1
#
_entry.id   AF-A0A537JL50-F1
#
_cell.length_a   1.000
_cell.length_b   1.000
_cell.length_c   1.000
_cell.angle_alpha   90.00
_cell.angle_beta   90.00
_cell.angle_gamma   90.00
#
_symmetry.space_group_name_H-M   'P 1'
#
loop_
_entity.id
_entity.type
_entity.pdbx_description
1 polymer ?
#
loop_
_entity_poly.entity_id
_entity_poly.type
_entity_poly.pdbx_seq_one_letter_code
_entity_poly.pdbx_strand_id
1 'polypeptide(L)'
;MEKQIHPNFKKASNIIFGTVGLGLINLFLSRDTLSYGKNLFVVVFIQLIIVALGYLVRRGYRWTKYLLLVLTFLGLTEIPSVINNLTQKPMVELINIAQTIMQIWTVVLLFKVPESLENNSTEQTHSPKSNNSLSIVGLVLLLVPILIWALWIGTFSSNPSALQAEKVEIYLSYFPTFLRGGSSISLIVVALAVSSILFTILGRKKANTIFKVVGIFVIIAGSLVLLLQLFTML
;
A
#
# COMPACT_ATOMS: atom_id res chain seq x y z
N MET A 1 7.19 12.17 -29.76
CA MET A 1 7.45 10.72 -29.86
C MET A 1 6.72 10.03 -28.71
N GLU A 2 5.76 9.15 -29.02
CA GLU A 2 5.10 8.34 -27.99
C GLU A 2 6.12 7.42 -27.31
N LYS A 3 6.17 7.46 -25.98
CA LYS A 3 7.01 6.56 -25.18
C LYS A 3 6.57 5.12 -25.47
N GLN A 4 7.39 4.33 -26.16
CA GLN A 4 7.12 2.91 -26.37
C GLN A 4 7.27 2.17 -25.04
N ILE A 5 6.15 2.03 -24.32
CA ILE A 5 6.07 1.26 -23.09
C ILE A 5 5.82 -0.20 -23.46
N HIS A 6 6.62 -1.13 -22.92
CA HIS A 6 6.47 -2.56 -23.19
C HIS A 6 5.02 -3.02 -22.93
N PRO A 7 4.40 -3.83 -23.82
CA PRO A 7 3.00 -4.22 -23.72
C PRO A 7 2.66 -4.91 -22.39
N ASN A 8 3.63 -5.58 -21.75
CA ASN A 8 3.41 -6.20 -20.44
C ASN A 8 3.14 -5.18 -19.31
N PHE A 9 3.68 -3.97 -19.34
CA PHE A 9 3.29 -2.92 -18.38
C PHE A 9 1.82 -2.52 -18.57
N LYS A 10 1.36 -2.44 -19.82
CA LYS A 10 -0.03 -2.16 -20.16
C LYS A 10 -0.96 -3.29 -19.66
N LYS A 11 -0.57 -4.54 -19.90
CA LYS A 11 -1.29 -5.75 -19.44
C LYS A 11 -1.32 -5.83 -17.90
N ALA A 12 -0.17 -5.68 -17.24
CA ALA A 12 -0.06 -5.70 -15.78
C ALA A 12 -0.93 -4.60 -15.13
N SER A 13 -0.89 -3.38 -15.66
CA SER A 13 -1.75 -2.29 -15.19
C SER A 13 -3.25 -2.60 -15.36
N ASN A 14 -3.65 -3.18 -16.50
CA ASN A 14 -5.04 -3.59 -16.70
C ASN A 14 -5.48 -4.66 -15.69
N ILE A 15 -4.59 -5.60 -15.34
CA ILE A 15 -4.88 -6.62 -14.32
C ILE A 15 -5.07 -5.95 -12.95
N ILE A 16 -4.20 -5.00 -12.57
CA ILE A 16 -4.38 -4.22 -11.33
C ILE A 16 -5.72 -3.48 -11.32
N PHE A 17 -6.12 -2.85 -12.43
CA PHE A 17 -7.44 -2.21 -12.49
C PHE A 17 -8.58 -3.23 -12.45
N GLY A 18 -8.37 -4.45 -12.93
CA GLY A 18 -9.30 -5.57 -12.74
C GLY A 18 -9.44 -5.95 -11.26
N THR A 19 -8.34 -6.00 -10.50
CA THR A 19 -8.42 -6.26 -9.06
C THR A 19 -9.13 -5.15 -8.31
N VAL A 20 -9.03 -3.90 -8.78
CA VAL A 20 -9.82 -2.78 -8.26
C VAL A 20 -11.33 -3.00 -8.47
N GLY A 21 -11.73 -3.39 -9.68
CA GLY A 21 -13.13 -3.70 -9.97
C GLY A 21 -13.66 -4.82 -9.07
N LEU A 22 -12.88 -5.89 -8.88
CA LEU A 22 -13.22 -6.98 -7.97
C LEU A 22 -13.35 -6.50 -6.52
N GLY A 23 -12.47 -5.62 -6.05
CA GLY A 23 -12.55 -5.08 -4.68
C GLY A 23 -13.80 -4.23 -4.44
N LEU A 24 -14.25 -3.49 -5.45
CA LEU A 24 -15.52 -2.76 -5.39
C LEU A 24 -16.74 -3.69 -5.36
N ILE A 25 -16.72 -4.77 -6.14
CA ILE A 25 -17.76 -5.82 -6.07
C ILE A 25 -17.75 -6.46 -4.68
N ASN A 26 -16.57 -6.76 -4.14
CA ASN A 26 -16.42 -7.34 -2.81
C ASN A 26 -17.00 -6.44 -1.70
N LEU A 27 -16.81 -5.12 -1.82
CA LEU A 27 -17.40 -4.14 -0.92
C LEU A 27 -18.94 -4.17 -0.96
N PHE A 28 -19.53 -4.35 -2.15
CA PHE A 28 -20.97 -4.48 -2.29
C PHE A 28 -21.49 -5.78 -1.66
N LEU A 29 -20.79 -6.89 -1.84
CA LEU A 29 -21.15 -8.20 -1.27
C LEU A 29 -20.92 -8.27 0.26
N SER A 30 -20.03 -7.45 0.80
CA SER A 30 -19.69 -7.43 2.23
C SER A 30 -20.50 -6.44 3.07
N ARG A 31 -21.53 -5.80 2.48
CA ARG A 31 -22.32 -4.72 3.10
C ARG A 31 -22.82 -5.06 4.50
N ASP A 32 -23.31 -6.28 4.71
CA ASP A 32 -23.91 -6.71 5.97
C ASP A 32 -22.89 -6.85 7.12
N THR A 33 -21.59 -6.83 6.79
CA THR A 33 -20.50 -7.00 7.76
C THR A 33 -19.57 -5.80 7.87
N LEU A 34 -19.80 -4.78 7.05
CA LEU A 34 -19.18 -3.48 7.20
C LEU A 34 -19.90 -2.74 8.34
N SER A 35 -19.33 -2.79 9.55
CA SER A 35 -19.66 -1.84 10.63
C SER A 35 -19.68 -0.43 10.03
N TYR A 36 -20.88 0.15 9.95
CA TYR A 36 -21.19 1.31 9.12
C TYR A 36 -20.31 2.51 9.54
N GLY A 37 -19.30 2.81 8.71
CA GLY A 37 -18.41 3.97 8.87
C GLY A 37 -16.93 3.62 8.71
N LYS A 38 -16.34 2.94 9.70
CA LYS A 38 -14.88 2.78 9.81
C LYS A 38 -14.30 1.78 8.80
N ASN A 39 -14.94 0.62 8.64
CA ASN A 39 -14.45 -0.41 7.73
C ASN A 39 -14.59 0.01 6.26
N LEU A 40 -15.60 0.83 5.93
CA LEU A 40 -15.81 1.32 4.57
C LEU A 40 -14.72 2.32 4.15
N PHE A 41 -14.35 3.24 5.04
CA PHE A 41 -13.28 4.20 4.78
C PHE A 41 -11.95 3.49 4.48
N VAL A 42 -11.58 2.50 5.30
CA VAL A 42 -10.35 1.73 5.13
C VAL A 42 -10.33 1.00 3.78
N VAL A 43 -11.43 0.30 3.43
CA VAL A 43 -11.49 -0.46 2.16
C VAL A 43 -11.43 0.46 0.95
N VAL A 44 -12.18 1.57 0.94
CA VAL A 44 -12.13 2.56 -0.16
C VAL A 44 -10.74 3.18 -0.29
N PHE A 45 -10.10 3.49 0.84
CA PHE A 45 -8.76 4.06 0.83
C PHE A 45 -7.69 3.09 0.31
N ILE A 46 -7.71 1.83 0.75
CA ILE A 46 -6.85 0.77 0.19
C ILE A 46 -7.07 0.66 -1.32
N GLN A 47 -8.32 0.76 -1.75
CA GLN A 47 -8.65 0.65 -3.17
C GLN A 47 -8.03 1.79 -4.00
N LEU A 48 -7.99 3.01 -3.47
CA LEU A 48 -7.30 4.15 -4.08
C LEU A 48 -5.79 3.95 -4.18
N ILE A 49 -5.15 3.33 -3.16
CA ILE A 49 -3.73 2.98 -3.22
C ILE A 49 -3.47 2.02 -4.38
N ILE A 50 -4.30 0.99 -4.54
CA ILE A 50 -4.15 0.01 -5.65
C ILE A 50 -4.33 0.70 -7.01
N VAL A 51 -5.27 1.64 -7.14
CA VAL A 51 -5.42 2.47 -8.35
C VAL A 51 -4.15 3.27 -8.64
N ALA A 52 -3.57 3.91 -7.62
CA ALA A 52 -2.32 4.66 -7.77
C ALA A 52 -1.17 3.76 -8.23
N LEU A 53 -1.06 2.53 -7.68
CA LEU A 53 -0.07 1.54 -8.11
C LEU A 53 -0.30 1.12 -9.57
N GLY A 54 -1.54 0.83 -9.96
CA GLY A 54 -1.92 0.49 -11.33
C GLY A 54 -1.54 1.58 -12.32
N TYR A 55 -1.71 2.85 -11.93
CA TYR A 55 -1.28 4.01 -12.72
C TYR A 55 0.26 4.10 -12.86
N LEU A 56 1.01 3.85 -11.79
CA LEU A 56 2.47 3.86 -11.82
C LEU A 56 3.01 2.74 -12.72
N VAL A 57 2.41 1.56 -12.66
CA VAL A 57 2.73 0.44 -13.57
C VAL A 57 2.46 0.82 -15.02
N ARG A 58 1.33 1.48 -15.31
CA ARG A 58 0.98 1.96 -16.65
C ARG A 58 2.03 2.90 -17.24
N ARG A 59 2.66 3.72 -16.39
CA ARG A 59 3.73 4.66 -16.77
C ARG A 59 5.07 3.97 -17.06
N GLY A 60 5.20 2.68 -16.78
CA GLY A 60 6.40 1.89 -17.04
C GLY A 60 7.55 2.23 -16.09
N TYR A 61 7.24 2.49 -14.82
CA TYR A 61 8.26 2.75 -13.81
C TYR A 61 8.88 1.44 -13.31
N ARG A 62 10.19 1.29 -13.46
CA ARG A 62 10.90 0.02 -13.22
C ARG A 62 10.77 -0.52 -11.82
N TRP A 63 10.99 0.33 -10.82
CA TRP A 63 10.97 -0.05 -9.42
C TRP A 63 9.60 -0.55 -8.94
N THR A 64 8.52 -0.27 -9.69
CA THR A 64 7.17 -0.71 -9.33
C THR A 64 7.08 -2.23 -9.24
N LYS A 65 7.89 -2.97 -10.01
CA LYS A 65 7.96 -4.44 -9.93
C LYS A 65 8.46 -4.93 -8.57
N TYR A 66 9.43 -4.23 -7.98
CA TYR A 66 9.94 -4.54 -6.64
C TYR A 66 8.96 -4.10 -5.54
N LEU A 67 8.34 -2.93 -5.67
CA LEU A 67 7.30 -2.51 -4.70
C LEU A 67 6.13 -3.49 -4.70
N LEU A 68 5.60 -3.85 -5.88
CA LEU A 68 4.52 -4.81 -6.01
C LEU A 68 4.91 -6.19 -5.49
N LEU A 69 6.17 -6.62 -5.68
CA LEU A 69 6.67 -7.88 -5.12
C LEU A 69 6.59 -7.86 -3.59
N VAL A 70 7.11 -6.82 -2.94
CA VAL A 70 7.06 -6.67 -1.47
C VAL A 70 5.62 -6.63 -0.97
N LEU A 71 4.76 -5.83 -1.59
CA LEU A 71 3.34 -5.74 -1.22
C LEU A 71 2.61 -7.08 -1.42
N THR A 72 2.96 -7.84 -2.46
CA THR A 72 2.38 -9.17 -2.69
C THR A 72 2.80 -10.13 -1.60
N PHE A 73 4.08 -10.15 -1.20
CA PHE A 73 4.54 -10.98 -0.08
C PHE A 73 3.83 -10.64 1.23
N LEU A 74 3.63 -9.36 1.53
CA LEU A 74 2.84 -8.94 2.70
C LEU A 74 1.37 -9.38 2.57
N GLY A 75 0.79 -9.35 1.38
CA GLY A 75 -0.57 -9.84 1.16
C GLY A 75 -0.72 -11.35 1.33
N LEU A 76 0.33 -12.14 1.05
CA LEU A 76 0.28 -13.60 1.19
C LEU A 76 0.14 -14.06 2.66
N THR A 77 0.52 -13.23 3.64
CA THR A 77 0.36 -13.59 5.06
C THR A 77 -1.10 -13.68 5.49
N GLU A 78 -2.02 -13.10 4.73
CA GLU A 78 -3.46 -13.16 5.01
C GLU A 78 -4.14 -14.45 4.49
N ILE A 79 -3.47 -15.26 3.65
CA ILE A 79 -4.06 -16.47 3.06
C ILE A 79 -4.63 -17.45 4.12
N PRO A 80 -3.94 -17.75 5.24
CA PRO A 80 -4.50 -18.65 6.25
C PRO A 80 -5.83 -18.13 6.82
N SER A 81 -5.97 -16.81 6.98
CA SER A 81 -7.21 -16.17 7.43
C SER A 81 -8.33 -16.32 6.40
N VAL A 82 -8.02 -16.08 5.12
CA VAL A 82 -8.95 -16.26 3.99
C VAL A 82 -9.49 -17.69 3.95
N ILE A 83 -8.61 -18.71 4.09
CA ILE A 83 -9.02 -20.13 4.06
C ILE A 83 -9.96 -20.47 5.22
N ASN A 84 -9.68 -19.97 6.42
CA ASN A 84 -10.52 -20.23 7.59
C ASN A 84 -11.92 -19.59 7.48
N ASN A 85 -12.06 -18.53 6.69
CA ASN A 85 -13.32 -17.81 6.51
C ASN A 85 -14.16 -18.29 5.31
N LEU A 86 -13.65 -19.23 4.49
CA LEU A 86 -14.36 -19.75 3.32
C LEU A 86 -15.73 -20.33 3.66
N THR A 87 -15.86 -20.94 4.85
CA THR A 87 -17.10 -21.58 5.31
C THR A 87 -18.18 -20.57 5.70
N GLN A 88 -17.79 -19.35 6.12
CA GLN A 88 -18.72 -18.32 6.55
C GLN A 88 -19.13 -17.40 5.40
N LYS A 89 -18.18 -17.01 4.54
CA LYS A 89 -18.42 -16.06 3.45
C LYS A 89 -17.73 -16.50 2.15
N PRO A 90 -18.21 -17.57 1.52
CA PRO A 90 -17.53 -18.17 0.37
C PRO A 90 -17.33 -17.20 -0.80
N MET A 91 -18.29 -16.30 -1.05
CA MET A 91 -18.19 -15.35 -2.18
C MET A 91 -17.14 -14.26 -1.95
N VAL A 92 -17.04 -13.72 -0.74
CA VAL A 92 -16.06 -12.68 -0.38
C VAL A 92 -14.65 -13.24 -0.47
N GLU A 93 -14.46 -14.44 0.07
CA GLU A 93 -13.14 -15.08 0.07
C GLU A 93 -12.72 -15.57 -1.32
N LEU A 94 -13.66 -16.03 -2.16
CA LEU A 94 -13.35 -16.36 -3.55
C LEU A 94 -12.84 -15.14 -4.33
N ILE A 95 -13.43 -13.97 -4.09
CA ILE A 95 -12.95 -12.72 -4.69
C ILE A 95 -11.55 -12.37 -4.19
N ASN A 96 -11.29 -12.50 -2.89
CA ASN A 96 -9.96 -12.27 -2.33
C ASN A 96 -8.91 -13.19 -2.97
N ILE A 97 -9.21 -14.49 -3.12
CA ILE A 97 -8.34 -15.45 -3.80
C ILE A 97 -8.09 -15.05 -5.25
N ALA A 98 -9.13 -14.67 -6.00
CA ALA A 98 -9.00 -14.22 -7.38
C ALA A 98 -8.12 -12.96 -7.48
N GLN A 99 -8.28 -12.00 -6.56
CA GLN A 99 -7.43 -10.82 -6.47
C GLN A 99 -5.98 -11.19 -6.20
N THR A 100 -5.70 -12.14 -5.29
CA THR A 100 -4.33 -12.62 -5.01
C THR A 100 -3.70 -13.25 -6.25
N ILE A 101 -4.42 -14.11 -6.98
CA ILE A 101 -3.91 -14.73 -8.22
C ILE A 101 -3.57 -13.66 -9.25
N MET A 102 -4.46 -12.68 -9.44
CA MET A 102 -4.23 -11.55 -10.35
C MET A 102 -3.04 -10.67 -9.93
N GLN A 103 -2.85 -10.45 -8.63
CA GLN A 103 -1.72 -9.70 -8.08
C GLN A 103 -0.40 -10.42 -8.36
N ILE A 104 -0.34 -11.74 -8.13
CA ILE A 104 0.84 -12.57 -8.43
C ILE A 104 1.14 -12.54 -9.93
N TRP A 105 0.12 -12.72 -10.78
CA TRP A 105 0.29 -12.70 -12.23
C TRP A 105 0.81 -11.35 -12.75
N THR A 106 0.37 -10.25 -12.13
CA THR A 106 0.87 -8.90 -12.40
C THR A 106 2.37 -8.82 -12.14
N VAL A 107 2.84 -9.31 -10.99
CA VAL A 107 4.27 -9.34 -10.66
C VAL A 107 5.05 -10.15 -11.70
N VAL A 108 4.58 -11.35 -12.05
CA VAL A 108 5.21 -12.20 -13.08
C VAL A 108 5.32 -11.47 -14.41
N LEU A 109 4.28 -10.78 -14.86
CA LEU A 109 4.30 -10.02 -16.11
C LEU A 109 5.32 -8.87 -16.09
N LEU A 110 5.50 -8.22 -14.94
CA LEU A 110 6.46 -7.13 -14.79
C LEU A 110 7.90 -7.64 -14.81
N PHE A 111 8.18 -8.81 -14.23
CA PHE A 111 9.51 -9.43 -14.28
C PHE A 111 9.83 -10.06 -15.65
N LYS A 112 8.83 -10.39 -16.47
CA LYS A 112 9.02 -10.82 -17.86
C LYS A 112 9.44 -9.69 -18.81
N VAL A 113 9.47 -8.43 -18.37
CA VAL A 113 9.92 -7.31 -19.21
C VAL A 113 11.45 -7.35 -19.29
N PRO A 114 12.05 -7.45 -20.49
CA PRO A 114 13.50 -7.50 -20.63
C PRO A 114 14.13 -6.16 -20.23
N GLU A 115 15.22 -6.23 -19.46
CA GLU A 115 15.88 -5.08 -18.87
C GLU A 115 16.48 -4.12 -19.93
N SER A 116 16.86 -4.64 -21.10
CA SER A 116 17.38 -3.85 -22.23
C SER A 116 16.34 -2.93 -22.86
N LEU A 117 15.09 -3.37 -23.01
CA LEU A 117 13.99 -2.51 -23.47
C LEU A 117 13.59 -1.49 -22.40
N GLU A 118 13.82 -1.82 -21.14
CA GLU A 118 13.66 -0.94 -20.00
C GLU A 118 14.66 0.23 -20.03
N ASN A 119 15.93 -0.03 -20.43
CA ASN A 119 17.02 0.96 -20.60
C ASN A 119 16.75 1.99 -21.69
N ASN A 120 16.35 1.54 -22.87
CA ASN A 120 16.09 2.42 -24.01
C ASN A 120 14.87 3.35 -23.77
N SER A 121 13.88 2.87 -23.01
CA SER A 121 12.69 3.64 -22.60
C SER A 121 13.00 4.80 -21.64
N THR A 122 14.13 4.74 -20.95
CA THR A 122 14.65 5.77 -20.03
C THR A 122 15.70 6.66 -20.69
N GLU A 123 16.49 6.14 -21.63
CA GLU A 123 17.52 6.92 -22.34
C GLU A 123 16.93 7.92 -23.34
N GLN A 124 15.80 7.62 -23.98
CA GLN A 124 15.09 8.60 -24.83
C GLN A 124 14.45 9.77 -24.05
N THR A 125 14.76 9.90 -22.77
CA THR A 125 14.40 11.05 -21.94
C THR A 125 15.62 11.84 -21.50
N HIS A 126 16.45 12.30 -22.43
CA HIS A 126 17.46 13.34 -22.19
C HIS A 126 16.86 14.75 -22.34
N SER A 127 15.89 15.06 -21.47
CA SER A 127 15.98 16.27 -20.65
C SER A 127 16.27 15.77 -19.23
N PRO A 128 16.75 16.54 -18.24
CA PRO A 128 16.91 16.04 -16.88
C PRO A 128 15.52 15.67 -16.30
N LYS A 129 15.04 14.48 -16.66
CA LYS A 129 13.71 14.00 -16.33
C LYS A 129 13.78 13.57 -14.89
N SER A 130 13.24 14.41 -14.04
CA SER A 130 13.31 14.18 -12.62
C SER A 130 12.74 12.81 -12.27
N ASN A 131 13.55 11.97 -11.64
CA ASN A 131 13.14 10.63 -11.25
C ASN A 131 12.31 10.71 -9.96
N ASN A 132 11.10 11.26 -10.08
CA ASN A 132 10.15 11.49 -8.98
C ASN A 132 9.68 10.20 -8.32
N SER A 133 10.04 9.07 -8.90
CA SER A 133 9.41 7.80 -8.61
C SER A 133 9.87 7.22 -7.26
N LEU A 134 11.09 7.53 -6.82
CA LEU A 134 11.55 7.30 -5.44
C LEU A 134 10.81 8.17 -4.40
N SER A 135 10.50 9.43 -4.74
CA SER A 135 9.68 10.29 -3.85
C SER A 135 8.24 9.76 -3.74
N ILE A 136 7.70 9.18 -4.82
CA ILE A 136 6.38 8.55 -4.82
C ILE A 136 6.39 7.27 -3.97
N VAL A 137 7.44 6.45 -4.06
CA VAL A 137 7.65 5.28 -3.18
C VAL A 137 7.56 5.72 -1.73
N GLY A 138 8.36 6.72 -1.34
CA GLY A 138 8.36 7.22 0.03
C GLY A 138 6.98 7.70 0.48
N LEU A 139 6.26 8.43 -0.38
CA LEU A 139 4.89 8.84 -0.08
C LEU A 139 3.95 7.65 0.13
N VAL A 140 3.98 6.65 -0.76
CA VAL A 140 3.13 5.45 -0.64
C VAL A 140 3.47 4.66 0.61
N LEU A 141 4.75 4.48 0.95
CA LEU A 141 5.16 3.80 2.18
C LEU A 141 4.70 4.55 3.43
N LEU A 142 4.67 5.88 3.41
CA LEU A 142 4.23 6.69 4.56
C LEU A 142 2.73 6.54 4.84
N LEU A 143 1.93 6.20 3.82
CA LEU A 143 0.48 6.06 3.99
C LEU A 143 0.12 4.98 5.02
N VAL A 144 0.87 3.88 5.07
CA VAL A 144 0.57 2.78 6.01
C VAL A 144 0.78 3.20 7.47
N PRO A 145 1.92 3.78 7.88
CA PRO A 145 2.11 4.39 9.20
C PRO A 145 1.02 5.42 9.58
N ILE A 146 0.64 6.29 8.64
CA ILE A 146 -0.42 7.29 8.87
C ILE A 146 -1.77 6.63 9.13
N LEU A 147 -2.11 5.58 8.36
CA LEU A 147 -3.36 4.84 8.54
C LEU A 147 -3.45 4.17 9.91
N ILE A 148 -2.36 3.57 10.35
CA ILE A 148 -2.28 2.92 11.66
C ILE A 148 -2.53 3.96 12.77
N TRP A 149 -1.93 5.15 12.66
CA TRP A 149 -2.18 6.26 13.58
C TRP A 149 -3.62 6.79 13.52
N ALA A 150 -4.20 6.91 12.33
CA ALA A 150 -5.60 7.32 12.17
C ALA A 150 -6.57 6.30 12.79
N LEU A 151 -6.30 5.01 12.64
CA LEU A 151 -7.05 3.93 13.28
C LEU A 151 -6.97 4.00 14.80
N TRP A 152 -5.78 4.27 15.35
CA TRP A 152 -5.58 4.46 16.79
C TRP A 152 -6.44 5.61 17.32
N ILE A 153 -6.30 6.80 16.74
CA ILE A 153 -7.06 8.00 17.14
C ILE A 153 -8.57 7.75 17.00
N GLY A 154 -9.00 7.17 15.87
CA GLY A 154 -10.41 6.88 15.62
C GLY A 154 -11.00 5.86 16.59
N THR A 155 -10.22 4.88 17.05
CA THR A 155 -10.67 3.89 18.03
C THR A 155 -10.85 4.52 19.40
N PHE A 156 -9.89 5.34 19.84
CA PHE A 156 -9.93 5.97 21.16
C PHE A 156 -10.95 7.11 21.26
N SER A 157 -11.16 7.84 20.16
CA SER A 157 -12.14 8.94 20.10
C SER A 157 -13.58 8.44 20.04
N SER A 158 -13.87 7.36 19.30
CA SER A 158 -15.23 6.84 19.21
C SER A 158 -15.69 6.04 20.43
N ASN A 159 -14.77 5.65 21.31
CA ASN A 159 -15.08 4.86 22.50
C ASN A 159 -14.61 5.61 23.76
N PRO A 160 -15.14 6.80 24.07
CA PRO A 160 -14.66 7.61 25.19
C PRO A 160 -14.87 6.93 26.54
N SER A 161 -16.00 6.25 26.72
CA SER A 161 -16.44 5.62 27.98
C SER A 161 -15.87 4.22 28.24
N ALA A 162 -15.25 3.59 27.23
CA ALA A 162 -14.68 2.25 27.36
C ALA A 162 -13.42 2.27 28.24
N LEU A 163 -13.11 1.14 28.89
CA LEU A 163 -11.88 1.00 29.66
C LEU A 163 -10.66 1.04 28.71
N GLN A 164 -9.49 1.48 29.19
CA GLN A 164 -8.29 1.57 28.33
C GLN A 164 -7.92 0.21 27.70
N ALA A 165 -8.03 -0.88 28.46
CA ALA A 165 -7.77 -2.23 27.96
C ALA A 165 -8.74 -2.62 26.82
N GLU A 166 -10.02 -2.27 26.96
CA GLU A 166 -11.06 -2.53 25.96
C GLU A 166 -10.82 -1.72 24.68
N LYS A 167 -10.39 -0.45 24.79
CA LYS A 167 -10.01 0.35 23.61
C LYS A 167 -8.83 -0.25 22.84
N VAL A 168 -7.86 -0.78 23.56
CA VAL A 168 -6.70 -1.47 22.95
C VAL A 168 -7.16 -2.77 22.29
N GLU A 169 -8.05 -3.54 22.90
CA GLU A 169 -8.58 -4.77 22.30
C GLU A 169 -9.37 -4.48 21.02
N ILE A 170 -10.23 -3.46 21.03
CA ILE A 170 -10.94 -2.98 19.84
C ILE A 170 -9.94 -2.56 18.77
N TYR A 171 -8.88 -1.84 19.14
CA TYR A 171 -7.83 -1.45 18.19
C TYR A 171 -7.11 -2.66 17.59
N LEU A 172 -6.72 -3.63 18.41
CA LEU A 172 -6.05 -4.86 17.97
C LEU A 172 -6.97 -5.74 17.10
N SER A 173 -8.29 -5.63 17.24
CA SER A 173 -9.25 -6.37 16.43
C SER A 173 -9.16 -6.03 14.94
N TYR A 174 -8.72 -4.81 14.58
CA TYR A 174 -8.53 -4.39 13.19
C TYR A 174 -7.32 -5.05 12.51
N PHE A 175 -6.43 -5.68 13.28
CA PHE A 175 -5.21 -6.30 12.78
C PHE A 175 -5.30 -7.83 12.79
N PRO A 176 -4.60 -8.50 11.86
CA PRO A 176 -4.47 -9.95 11.86
C PRO A 176 -3.69 -10.43 13.09
N THR A 177 -3.91 -11.67 13.50
CA THR A 177 -3.38 -12.23 14.77
C THR A 177 -1.86 -12.15 14.89
N PHE A 178 -1.12 -12.29 13.79
CA PHE A 178 0.34 -12.17 13.79
C PHE A 178 0.84 -10.73 14.08
N LEU A 179 0.01 -9.71 13.85
CA LEU A 179 0.31 -8.31 14.18
C LEU A 179 -0.18 -7.89 15.56
N ARG A 180 -1.00 -8.71 16.25
CA ARG A 180 -1.53 -8.35 17.57
C ARG A 180 -0.50 -8.44 18.70
N GLY A 181 0.75 -8.83 18.40
CA GLY A 181 1.84 -8.83 19.38
C GLY A 181 2.13 -7.43 19.90
N GLY A 182 2.49 -7.34 21.19
CA GLY A 182 2.60 -6.06 21.92
C GLY A 182 3.52 -5.00 21.30
N SER A 183 4.47 -5.39 20.44
CA SER A 183 5.35 -4.47 19.71
C SER A 183 5.32 -4.64 18.19
N SER A 184 4.54 -5.59 17.66
CA SER A 184 4.58 -5.96 16.23
C SER A 184 4.11 -4.81 15.33
N ILE A 185 2.99 -4.17 15.67
CA ILE A 185 2.47 -3.00 14.94
C ILE A 185 3.49 -1.86 14.97
N SER A 186 4.02 -1.59 16.16
CA SER A 186 4.99 -0.51 16.40
C SER A 186 6.27 -0.70 15.58
N LEU A 187 6.80 -1.92 15.49
CA LEU A 187 7.98 -2.25 14.68
C LEU A 187 7.73 -2.06 13.18
N ILE A 188 6.55 -2.46 12.68
CA ILE A 188 6.19 -2.26 11.27
C ILE A 188 6.03 -0.78 10.94
N VAL A 189 5.38 -0.01 11.82
CA VAL A 189 5.24 1.45 11.67
C VAL A 189 6.62 2.11 11.57
N VAL A 190 7.55 1.75 12.46
CA VAL A 190 8.92 2.27 12.44
C VAL A 190 9.63 1.86 11.15
N ALA A 191 9.61 0.58 10.78
CA ALA A 191 10.29 0.08 9.59
C ALA A 191 9.80 0.77 8.31
N LEU A 192 8.49 0.96 8.17
CA LEU A 192 7.88 1.61 7.02
C LEU A 192 8.12 3.12 7.01
N ALA A 193 8.07 3.80 8.17
CA ALA A 193 8.35 5.23 8.25
C ALA A 193 9.83 5.54 7.98
N VAL A 194 10.77 4.76 8.50
CA VAL A 194 12.21 4.88 8.18
C VAL A 194 12.43 4.64 6.68
N SER A 195 11.88 3.56 6.14
CA SER A 195 12.01 3.24 4.71
C SER A 195 11.44 4.36 3.83
N SER A 196 10.29 4.91 4.21
CA SER A 196 9.67 6.05 3.53
C SER A 196 10.61 7.25 3.46
N ILE A 197 11.16 7.67 4.60
CA ILE A 197 12.09 8.80 4.69
C ILE A 197 13.33 8.54 3.83
N LEU A 198 13.93 7.35 3.93
CA LEU A 198 15.11 6.97 3.16
C LEU A 198 14.84 7.05 1.66
N PHE A 199 13.76 6.44 1.16
CA PHE A 199 13.40 6.49 -0.25
C PHE A 199 13.14 7.92 -0.72
N THR A 200 12.51 8.76 0.11
CA THR A 200 12.29 10.17 -0.20
C THR A 200 13.58 10.98 -0.26
N ILE A 201 14.52 10.79 0.67
CA ILE A 201 15.84 11.46 0.66
C ILE A 201 16.62 11.08 -0.60
N LEU A 202 16.65 9.79 -0.94
CA LEU A 202 17.33 9.28 -2.12
C LEU A 202 16.69 9.81 -3.42
N GLY A 203 15.36 9.91 -3.47
CA GLY A 203 14.61 10.43 -4.61
C GLY A 203 14.74 11.94 -4.81
N ARG A 204 14.91 12.70 -3.72
CA ARG A 204 14.87 14.18 -3.74
C ARG A 204 16.00 14.82 -4.56
N LYS A 205 17.19 14.21 -4.61
CA LYS A 205 18.35 14.72 -5.38
C LYS A 205 18.03 14.86 -6.88
N LYS A 206 17.15 14.01 -7.40
CA LYS A 206 16.77 13.96 -8.81
C LYS A 206 15.29 14.32 -9.02
N ALA A 207 14.59 14.89 -8.04
CA ALA A 207 13.15 15.18 -8.11
C ALA A 207 12.86 16.59 -8.67
N ASN A 208 11.70 16.77 -9.31
CA ASN A 208 11.22 18.08 -9.75
C ASN A 208 10.80 18.93 -8.54
N THR A 209 10.69 20.24 -8.71
CA THR A 209 10.33 21.18 -7.63
C THR A 209 9.11 20.75 -6.82
N ILE A 210 8.03 20.31 -7.48
CA ILE A 210 6.82 19.78 -6.82
C ILE A 210 7.15 18.57 -5.94
N PHE A 211 7.90 17.60 -6.46
CA PHE A 211 8.27 16.39 -5.73
C PHE A 211 9.34 16.60 -4.67
N LYS A 212 10.12 17.69 -4.75
CA LYS A 212 10.97 18.15 -3.66
C LYS A 212 10.12 18.67 -2.50
N VAL A 213 9.08 19.46 -2.78
CA VAL A 213 8.13 19.95 -1.76
C VAL A 213 7.36 18.80 -1.12
N VAL A 214 6.79 17.90 -1.95
CA VAL A 214 6.14 16.67 -1.46
C VAL A 214 7.10 15.82 -0.64
N GLY A 215 8.36 15.70 -1.07
CA GLY A 215 9.38 14.98 -0.33
C GLY A 215 9.70 15.60 1.04
N ILE A 216 9.73 16.92 1.14
CA ILE A 216 9.88 17.60 2.44
C ILE A 216 8.69 17.27 3.35
N PHE A 217 7.47 17.31 2.81
CA PHE A 217 6.28 16.93 3.57
C PHE A 217 6.35 15.48 4.08
N VAL A 218 6.74 14.53 3.21
CA VAL A 218 6.92 13.11 3.58
C VAL A 218 7.98 12.95 4.67
N ILE A 219 9.08 13.69 4.61
CA ILE A 219 10.12 13.65 5.65
C ILE A 219 9.57 14.18 6.98
N ILE A 220 8.88 15.32 6.98
CA ILE A 220 8.31 15.92 8.20
C ILE A 220 7.27 14.98 8.82
N ALA A 221 6.32 14.52 8.02
CA ALA A 221 5.25 13.63 8.48
C ALA A 221 5.81 12.26 8.92
N GLY A 222 6.78 11.69 8.20
CA GLY A 222 7.47 10.46 8.59
C GLY A 222 8.23 10.60 9.91
N SER A 223 8.96 11.70 10.09
CA SER A 223 9.67 11.99 11.35
C SER A 223 8.70 12.18 12.51
N LEU A 224 7.55 12.83 12.29
CA LEU A 224 6.52 12.98 13.31
C LEU A 224 5.93 11.63 13.71
N VAL A 225 5.64 10.76 12.74
CA VAL A 225 5.15 9.40 13.02
C VAL A 225 6.19 8.58 13.79
N LEU A 226 7.48 8.68 13.45
CA LEU A 226 8.55 8.01 14.20
C LEU A 226 8.64 8.52 15.63
N LEU A 227 8.57 9.83 15.83
CA LEU A 227 8.59 10.43 17.17
C LEU A 227 7.43 9.92 18.01
N LEU A 228 6.21 9.97 17.47
CA LEU A 228 5.01 9.46 18.10
C LEU A 228 5.11 7.96 18.43
N GLN A 229 5.76 7.18 17.55
CA GLN A 229 5.94 5.75 17.76
C GLN A 229 6.99 5.43 18.83
N LEU A 230 8.02 6.27 18.99
CA LEU A 230 9.00 6.14 20.07
C LEU A 230 8.37 6.41 21.44
N PHE A 231 7.50 7.42 21.54
CA PHE A 231 6.77 7.70 22.78
C PHE A 231 5.80 6.60 23.21
N THR A 232 5.32 5.78 22.27
CA THR A 232 4.44 4.65 22.57
C THR A 232 5.20 3.37 22.89
N MET A 233 6.51 3.33 22.63
CA MET A 233 7.40 2.22 23.00
C MET A 233 8.15 2.45 24.33
N LEU A 234 8.23 3.71 24.80
CA LEU A 234 8.77 4.12 26.10
C LEU A 234 7.71 4.01 27.19
#